data_AF-A0A7S4DAV2-F1
#
_entry.id   AF-A0A7S4DAV2-F1
#
_cell.length_a   1.000
_cell.length_b   1.000
_cell.length_c   1.000
_cell.angle_alpha   90.00
_cell.angle_beta   90.00
_cell.angle_gamma   90.00
#
_symmetry.space_group_name_H-M   'P 1'
#
loop_
_entity.id
_entity.type
_entity.pdbx_description
1 polymer ?
#
loop_
_entity_poly.entity_id
_entity_poly.type
_entity_poly.pdbx_seq_one_letter_code
_entity_poly.pdbx_strand_id
1 'polypeptide(L)'
;TDDEGYEHRAFDFTTEQKYKMLFLVFELFWTTQFIVAVGQIALALAIAQWYFVHDKSEIGTGTFVVAVFEASWFHMGTAAFGSLFLSLTAPFRWLLVFIDRQVTKCGSVGKVLKCCCCLCTCCIERCLNYLSKGAYAHTAIFSHDFLQGGREAFNLVARNVARVTAVSVVCDYILLIMVGVVTASVTALSYAVLMSQLDGDWASVGAPMVVILGISLFVAWLTVELLGMAMTTVQIAYLADMEMFRPGDRFVSKDLKQYMDDAHRFHLESTKGEASNDETQGFASRDQPTYQSAADVY
;
A
#
# COMPACT_ATOMS: atom_id res chain seq x y z
N THR A 1 -2.33 -45.92 17.87
CA THR A 1 -3.58 -46.08 18.64
C THR A 1 -3.21 -45.73 20.05
N ASP A 2 -3.68 -44.58 20.52
CA ASP A 2 -3.53 -44.20 21.92
C ASP A 2 -4.69 -44.84 22.72
N ASP A 3 -4.60 -44.83 24.06
CA ASP A 3 -5.53 -45.51 24.99
C ASP A 3 -7.04 -45.16 24.83
N GLU A 4 -7.38 -44.18 23.98
CA GLU A 4 -8.75 -43.78 23.64
C GLU A 4 -9.27 -44.29 22.28
N GLY A 5 -8.49 -45.09 21.54
CA GLY A 5 -8.98 -45.78 20.32
C GLY A 5 -9.08 -44.93 19.04
N TYR A 6 -8.50 -43.72 19.00
CA TYR A 6 -8.45 -42.92 17.78
C TYR A 6 -7.35 -43.41 16.82
N GLU A 7 -7.73 -43.79 15.60
CA GLU A 7 -6.80 -44.01 14.49
C GLU A 7 -6.42 -42.67 13.84
N HIS A 8 -5.26 -42.12 14.20
CA HIS A 8 -4.64 -41.07 13.41
C HIS A 8 -4.11 -41.65 12.10
N ARG A 9 -4.80 -41.41 10.98
CA ARG A 9 -4.21 -41.63 9.65
C ARG A 9 -3.17 -40.53 9.40
N ALA A 10 -1.91 -40.83 9.67
CA ALA A 10 -0.81 -40.00 9.21
C ALA A 10 -0.67 -40.16 7.70
N PHE A 11 -0.93 -39.08 6.95
CA PHE A 11 -0.68 -39.07 5.51
C PHE A 11 0.81 -38.80 5.27
N ASP A 12 1.56 -39.84 4.93
CA ASP A 12 2.95 -39.70 4.50
C ASP A 12 3.01 -39.25 3.04
N PHE A 13 3.23 -37.95 2.84
CA PHE A 13 3.41 -37.39 1.50
C PHE A 13 4.78 -37.73 0.93
N THR A 14 4.79 -38.26 -0.29
CA THR A 14 6.02 -38.45 -1.08
C THR A 14 6.71 -37.11 -1.36
N THR A 15 8.02 -37.14 -1.57
CA THR A 15 8.80 -35.95 -1.93
C THR A 15 8.25 -35.25 -3.19
N GLU A 16 7.79 -36.03 -4.16
CA GLU A 16 7.15 -35.51 -5.38
C GLU A 16 5.84 -34.75 -5.07
N GLN A 17 4.99 -35.29 -4.20
CA GLN A 17 3.76 -34.61 -3.76
C GLN A 17 4.05 -33.32 -3.01
N LYS A 18 5.11 -33.28 -2.19
CA LYS A 18 5.53 -32.05 -1.50
C LYS A 18 5.94 -30.95 -2.48
N TYR A 19 6.72 -31.28 -3.53
CA TYR A 19 7.09 -30.31 -4.56
C TYR A 19 5.89 -29.82 -5.37
N LYS A 20 4.95 -30.70 -5.73
CA LYS A 20 3.70 -30.31 -6.41
C LYS A 20 2.86 -29.37 -5.55
N MET A 21 2.72 -29.64 -4.25
CA MET A 21 2.01 -28.74 -3.33
C MET A 21 2.69 -27.36 -3.24
N LEU A 22 4.02 -27.31 -3.14
CA LEU A 22 4.75 -26.03 -3.12
C LEU A 22 4.58 -25.25 -4.42
N PHE A 23 4.59 -25.94 -5.56
CA PHE A 23 4.35 -25.33 -6.86
C PHE A 23 2.95 -24.72 -6.95
N LEU A 24 1.91 -25.45 -6.51
CA LEU A 24 0.52 -24.93 -6.52
C LEU A 24 0.33 -23.73 -5.58
N VAL A 25 0.99 -23.73 -4.41
CA VAL A 25 0.96 -22.57 -3.50
C VAL A 25 1.64 -21.36 -4.13
N PHE A 26 2.78 -21.57 -4.79
CA PHE A 26 3.47 -20.52 -5.53
C PHE A 26 2.61 -19.97 -6.67
N GLU A 27 2.02 -20.86 -7.47
CA GLU A 27 1.14 -20.50 -8.59
C GLU A 27 -0.09 -19.73 -8.11
N LEU A 28 -0.72 -20.13 -7.00
CA LEU A 28 -1.84 -19.42 -6.41
C LEU A 28 -1.44 -17.99 -6.00
N PHE A 29 -0.28 -17.85 -5.37
CA PHE A 29 0.23 -16.55 -4.95
C PHE A 29 0.57 -15.67 -6.16
N TRP A 30 1.24 -16.23 -7.16
CA TRP A 30 1.59 -15.52 -8.38
C TRP A 30 0.37 -15.09 -9.18
N THR A 31 -0.60 -15.98 -9.34
CA THR A 31 -1.87 -15.69 -10.01
C THR A 31 -2.61 -14.56 -9.29
N THR A 32 -2.60 -14.54 -7.95
CA THR A 32 -3.20 -13.45 -7.17
C THR A 32 -2.51 -12.11 -7.46
N GLN A 33 -1.17 -12.08 -7.42
CA GLN A 33 -0.41 -10.86 -7.75
C GLN A 33 -0.60 -10.43 -9.21
N PHE A 34 -0.75 -11.38 -10.12
CA PHE A 34 -1.01 -11.13 -11.53
C PHE A 34 -2.38 -10.46 -11.75
N ILE A 35 -3.43 -10.98 -11.11
CA ILE A 35 -4.77 -10.36 -11.16
C ILE A 35 -4.73 -8.94 -10.61
N VAL A 36 -4.03 -8.71 -9.49
CA VAL A 36 -3.84 -7.37 -8.92
C VAL A 36 -3.08 -6.45 -9.89
N ALA A 37 -2.00 -6.92 -10.51
CA ALA A 37 -1.22 -6.16 -11.47
C ALA A 37 -2.03 -5.74 -12.70
N VAL A 38 -2.82 -6.64 -13.28
CA VAL A 38 -3.73 -6.32 -14.40
C VAL A 38 -4.74 -5.26 -13.97
N GLY A 39 -5.33 -5.39 -12.78
CA GLY A 39 -6.26 -4.39 -12.23
C GLY A 39 -5.61 -3.02 -12.02
N GLN A 40 -4.37 -2.99 -11.53
CA GLN A 40 -3.61 -1.75 -11.34
C GLN A 40 -3.31 -1.06 -12.68
N ILE A 41 -2.88 -1.80 -13.70
CA ILE A 41 -2.64 -1.25 -15.04
C ILE A 41 -3.95 -0.75 -15.68
N ALA A 42 -5.04 -1.51 -15.58
CA ALA A 42 -6.34 -1.10 -16.11
C ALA A 42 -6.85 0.19 -15.46
N LEU A 43 -6.72 0.31 -14.13
CA LEU A 43 -7.07 1.52 -13.40
C LEU A 43 -6.18 2.70 -13.83
N ALA A 44 -4.87 2.46 -13.97
CA ALA A 44 -3.95 3.49 -14.39
C ALA A 44 -4.21 3.99 -15.83
N LEU A 45 -4.54 3.09 -16.75
CA LEU A 45 -4.94 3.43 -18.12
C LEU A 45 -6.20 4.28 -18.15
N ALA A 46 -7.23 3.89 -17.41
CA ALA A 46 -8.47 4.66 -17.32
C ALA A 46 -8.23 6.07 -16.74
N ILE A 47 -7.37 6.18 -15.73
CA ILE A 47 -7.00 7.48 -15.14
C ILE A 47 -6.14 8.30 -16.11
N ALA A 48 -5.21 7.70 -16.84
CA ALA A 48 -4.40 8.39 -17.84
C ALA A 48 -5.28 8.94 -18.98
N GLN A 49 -6.19 8.12 -19.50
CA GLN A 49 -7.20 8.54 -20.48
C GLN A 49 -8.07 9.67 -19.93
N TRP A 50 -8.48 9.60 -18.66
CA TRP A 50 -9.22 10.70 -18.04
C TRP A 50 -8.37 11.96 -17.86
N TYR A 51 -7.11 11.82 -17.47
CA TYR A 51 -6.21 12.92 -17.14
C TYR A 51 -5.85 13.74 -18.38
N PHE A 52 -5.37 13.07 -19.44
CA PHE A 52 -4.81 13.69 -20.64
C PHE A 52 -5.86 14.06 -21.71
N VAL A 53 -7.10 14.32 -21.29
CA VAL A 53 -8.17 14.86 -22.14
C VAL A 53 -8.60 16.22 -21.59
N HIS A 54 -8.66 17.25 -22.43
CA HIS A 54 -9.07 18.59 -22.01
C HIS A 54 -10.57 18.67 -21.69
N ASP A 55 -11.41 18.12 -22.57
CA ASP A 55 -12.86 18.08 -22.39
C ASP A 55 -13.31 16.73 -21.82
N LYS A 56 -13.62 16.71 -20.51
CA LYS A 56 -14.03 15.47 -19.83
C LYS A 56 -15.36 14.90 -20.35
N SER A 57 -16.13 15.65 -21.13
CA SER A 57 -17.36 15.15 -21.76
C SER A 57 -17.09 14.17 -22.91
N GLU A 58 -15.87 14.16 -23.46
CA GLU A 58 -15.45 13.20 -24.49
C GLU A 58 -15.19 11.79 -23.93
N ILE A 59 -15.07 11.66 -22.60
CA ILE A 59 -14.81 10.40 -21.93
C ILE A 59 -16.13 9.63 -21.80
N GLY A 60 -16.30 8.61 -22.65
CA GLY A 60 -17.46 7.74 -22.62
C GLY A 60 -17.51 6.83 -21.37
N THR A 61 -18.71 6.37 -21.00
CA THR A 61 -18.92 5.46 -19.86
C THR A 61 -18.20 4.11 -20.00
N GLY A 62 -17.86 3.72 -21.24
CA GLY A 62 -17.13 2.47 -21.53
C GLY A 62 -15.61 2.55 -21.36
N THR A 63 -15.04 3.71 -21.02
CA THR A 63 -13.58 3.94 -20.95
C THR A 63 -12.88 2.94 -20.04
N PHE A 64 -13.45 2.65 -18.87
CA PHE A 64 -12.87 1.66 -17.96
C PHE A 64 -12.86 0.24 -18.54
N VAL A 65 -13.93 -0.16 -19.25
CA VAL A 65 -14.01 -1.49 -19.87
C VAL A 65 -12.97 -1.63 -20.98
N VAL A 66 -12.77 -0.58 -21.77
CA VAL A 66 -11.71 -0.52 -22.78
C VAL A 66 -10.33 -0.62 -22.11
N ALA A 67 -10.09 0.14 -21.05
CA ALA A 67 -8.83 0.09 -20.31
C ALA A 67 -8.53 -1.30 -19.71
N VAL A 68 -9.56 -2.02 -19.23
CA VAL A 68 -9.41 -3.42 -18.77
C VAL A 68 -9.03 -4.34 -19.93
N PHE A 69 -9.65 -4.17 -21.10
CA PHE A 69 -9.30 -4.94 -22.30
C PHE A 69 -7.87 -4.64 -22.75
N GLU A 70 -7.48 -3.37 -22.82
CA GLU A 70 -6.13 -2.93 -23.18
C GLU A 70 -5.07 -3.46 -22.20
N ALA A 71 -5.32 -3.37 -20.90
CA ALA A 71 -4.44 -3.93 -19.87
C ALA A 71 -4.26 -5.44 -20.06
N SER A 72 -5.36 -6.15 -20.33
CA SER A 72 -5.36 -7.59 -20.49
C SER A 72 -4.72 -8.05 -21.80
N TRP A 73 -4.80 -7.26 -22.88
CA TRP A 73 -4.32 -7.66 -24.20
C TRP A 73 -2.90 -7.15 -24.50
N PHE A 74 -2.63 -5.88 -24.21
CA PHE A 74 -1.37 -5.22 -24.58
C PHE A 74 -0.34 -5.22 -23.43
N HIS A 75 -0.79 -5.24 -22.18
CA HIS A 75 0.09 -5.16 -21.01
C HIS A 75 0.18 -6.44 -20.19
N MET A 76 -0.30 -7.57 -20.72
CA MET A 76 -0.24 -8.87 -20.03
C MET A 76 1.19 -9.28 -19.68
N GLY A 77 2.15 -9.04 -20.58
CA GLY A 77 3.57 -9.36 -20.35
C GLY A 77 4.17 -8.53 -19.22
N THR A 78 3.91 -7.23 -19.21
CA THR A 78 4.33 -6.31 -18.13
C THR A 78 3.70 -6.72 -16.79
N ALA A 79 2.40 -7.04 -16.77
CA ALA A 79 1.71 -7.51 -15.58
C ALA A 79 2.28 -8.86 -15.09
N ALA A 80 2.52 -9.81 -15.98
CA ALA A 80 3.09 -11.12 -15.65
C ALA A 80 4.51 -11.00 -15.08
N PHE A 81 5.36 -10.19 -15.69
CA PHE A 81 6.73 -9.97 -15.21
C PHE A 81 6.75 -9.22 -13.87
N GLY A 82 5.98 -8.14 -13.73
CA GLY A 82 5.91 -7.35 -12.49
C GLY A 82 5.32 -8.14 -11.32
N SER A 83 4.24 -8.89 -11.57
CA SER A 83 3.66 -9.78 -10.55
C SER A 83 4.58 -10.93 -10.18
N LEU A 84 5.33 -11.52 -11.13
CA LEU A 84 6.31 -12.55 -10.83
C LEU A 84 7.42 -12.00 -9.94
N PHE A 85 7.91 -10.80 -10.24
CA PHE A 85 8.93 -10.11 -9.44
C PHE A 85 8.44 -9.87 -8.00
N LEU A 86 7.22 -9.37 -7.83
CA LEU A 86 6.57 -9.25 -6.51
C LEU A 86 6.41 -10.62 -5.84
N SER A 87 6.01 -11.64 -6.58
CA SER A 87 5.77 -12.98 -6.04
C SER A 87 7.02 -13.66 -5.53
N LEU A 88 8.17 -13.43 -6.16
CA LEU A 88 9.46 -13.96 -5.72
C LEU A 88 10.01 -13.26 -4.47
N THR A 89 9.57 -12.04 -4.17
CA THR A 89 10.04 -11.31 -2.98
C THR A 89 9.30 -11.73 -1.69
N ALA A 90 8.10 -12.27 -1.80
CA ALA A 90 7.36 -12.82 -0.66
C ALA A 90 8.04 -14.02 0.03
N PRO A 91 8.52 -15.08 -0.66
CA PRO A 91 9.26 -16.15 -0.01
C PRO A 91 10.59 -15.66 0.59
N PHE A 92 11.21 -14.63 0.01
CA PHE A 92 12.37 -13.97 0.62
C PHE A 92 12.03 -13.33 1.97
N ARG A 93 10.85 -12.72 2.10
CA ARG A 93 10.33 -12.23 3.40
C ARG A 93 10.11 -13.38 4.39
N TRP A 94 9.49 -14.49 3.97
CA TRP A 94 9.32 -15.67 4.82
C TRP A 94 10.66 -16.23 5.31
N LEU A 95 11.68 -16.25 4.44
CA LEU A 95 13.03 -16.65 4.79
C LEU A 95 13.64 -15.72 5.85
N LEU A 96 13.51 -14.39 5.69
CA LEU A 96 14.02 -13.42 6.67
C LEU A 96 13.31 -13.54 8.03
N VAL A 97 12.00 -13.77 8.05
CA VAL A 97 11.23 -14.03 9.28
C VAL A 97 11.64 -15.37 9.92
N PHE A 98 11.93 -16.38 9.10
CA PHE A 98 12.44 -17.65 9.61
C PHE A 98 13.83 -17.49 10.27
N ILE A 99 14.72 -16.72 9.63
CA ILE A 99 16.02 -16.36 10.20
C ILE A 99 15.83 -15.60 11.52
N ASP A 100 14.93 -14.62 11.58
CA ASP A 100 14.60 -13.88 12.82
C ASP A 100 14.19 -14.82 13.98
N ARG A 101 13.36 -15.83 13.70
CA ARG A 101 12.93 -16.84 14.68
C ARG A 101 14.05 -17.75 15.17
N GLN A 102 15.11 -17.95 14.38
CA GLN A 102 16.27 -18.73 14.81
C GLN A 102 17.29 -17.87 15.54
N VAL A 103 17.45 -16.63 15.10
CA VAL A 103 18.38 -15.64 15.65
C VAL A 103 17.95 -15.16 17.03
N THR A 104 16.64 -15.14 17.32
CA THR A 104 16.09 -14.86 18.66
C THR A 104 16.52 -15.87 19.73
N LYS A 105 17.08 -17.02 19.33
CA LYS A 105 17.70 -18.00 20.26
C LYS A 105 19.16 -17.66 20.62
N CYS A 106 19.77 -16.64 20.00
CA CYS A 106 21.18 -16.29 20.13
C CYS A 106 21.40 -14.91 20.79
N GLY A 107 21.31 -14.82 22.12
CA GLY A 107 21.91 -13.75 22.93
C GLY A 107 21.74 -12.29 22.44
N SER A 108 22.74 -11.44 22.72
CA SER A 108 22.75 -10.00 22.39
C SER A 108 22.93 -9.70 20.90
N VAL A 109 23.65 -10.54 20.16
CA VAL A 109 23.82 -10.44 18.69
C VAL A 109 22.49 -10.65 17.97
N GLY A 110 21.62 -11.51 18.52
CA GLY A 110 20.30 -11.77 17.96
C GLY A 110 19.35 -10.58 17.99
N LYS A 111 19.52 -9.65 18.95
CA LYS A 111 18.69 -8.43 19.02
C LYS A 111 19.01 -7.44 17.91
N VAL A 112 20.29 -7.27 17.57
CA VAL A 112 20.73 -6.36 16.49
C VAL A 112 20.31 -6.94 15.14
N LEU A 113 20.56 -8.23 14.91
CA LEU A 113 20.19 -8.88 13.66
C LEU A 113 18.67 -8.94 13.46
N LYS A 114 17.89 -9.12 14.54
CA LYS A 114 16.42 -8.97 14.52
C LYS A 114 15.98 -7.57 14.07
N CYS A 115 16.57 -6.53 14.63
CA CYS A 115 16.24 -5.15 14.26
C CYS A 115 16.52 -4.90 12.76
N CYS A 116 17.69 -5.32 12.28
CA CYS A 116 18.07 -5.20 10.87
C CYS A 116 17.15 -6.03 9.95
N CYS A 117 16.86 -7.29 10.28
CA CYS A 117 15.99 -8.14 9.47
C CYS A 117 14.56 -7.59 9.41
N CYS A 118 14.01 -7.15 10.54
CA CYS A 118 12.68 -6.55 10.60
C CYS A 118 12.59 -5.28 9.75
N LEU A 119 13.57 -4.38 9.91
CA LEU A 119 13.66 -3.15 9.12
C LEU A 119 13.76 -3.46 7.63
N CYS A 120 14.66 -4.35 7.23
CA CYS A 120 14.83 -4.75 5.83
C CYS A 120 13.55 -5.36 5.26
N THR A 121 12.86 -6.25 5.99
CA THR A 121 11.61 -6.85 5.51
C THR A 121 10.51 -5.81 5.30
N CYS A 122 10.33 -4.89 6.24
CA CYS A 122 9.32 -3.84 6.15
C CYS A 122 9.63 -2.84 5.04
N CYS A 123 10.90 -2.44 4.91
CA CYS A 123 11.34 -1.51 3.86
C CYS A 123 11.19 -2.15 2.48
N ILE A 124 11.64 -3.38 2.29
CA ILE A 124 11.54 -4.08 1.00
C ILE A 124 10.07 -4.20 0.57
N GLU A 125 9.17 -4.63 1.46
CA GLU A 125 7.76 -4.76 1.12
C GLU A 125 7.12 -3.42 0.72
N ARG A 126 7.34 -2.37 1.53
CA ARG A 126 6.79 -1.04 1.23
C ARG A 126 7.38 -0.46 -0.05
N CYS A 127 8.70 -0.55 -0.22
CA CYS A 127 9.38 -0.05 -1.41
C CYS A 127 8.95 -0.80 -2.67
N LEU A 128 8.82 -2.13 -2.62
CA LEU A 128 8.41 -2.92 -3.77
C LEU A 128 6.95 -2.65 -4.16
N ASN A 129 6.05 -2.55 -3.18
CA ASN A 129 4.65 -2.21 -3.47
C ASN A 129 4.52 -0.80 -4.06
N TYR A 130 5.23 0.18 -3.49
CA TYR A 130 5.24 1.54 -4.02
C TYR A 130 5.84 1.61 -5.42
N LEU A 131 7.01 0.98 -5.63
CA LEU A 131 7.69 0.93 -6.91
C LEU A 131 6.82 0.24 -7.98
N SER A 132 6.08 -0.80 -7.60
CA SER A 132 5.20 -1.52 -8.53
C SER A 132 4.01 -0.68 -8.95
N LYS A 133 3.34 0.00 -8.02
CA LYS A 133 2.28 0.98 -8.34
C LYS A 133 2.80 2.08 -9.26
N GLY A 134 3.96 2.64 -8.94
CA GLY A 134 4.60 3.65 -9.77
C GLY A 134 4.99 3.15 -11.16
N ALA A 135 5.53 1.93 -11.24
CA ALA A 135 5.89 1.28 -12.50
C ALA A 135 4.66 1.07 -13.39
N TYR A 136 3.57 0.52 -12.85
CA TYR A 136 2.35 0.31 -13.63
C TYR A 136 1.68 1.62 -14.05
N ALA A 137 1.67 2.63 -13.20
CA ALA A 137 1.19 3.97 -13.57
C ALA A 137 2.01 4.58 -14.72
N HIS A 138 3.34 4.50 -14.64
CA HIS A 138 4.21 4.99 -15.70
C HIS A 138 4.08 4.16 -16.99
N THR A 139 3.92 2.84 -16.88
CA THR A 139 3.62 1.98 -18.03
C THR A 139 2.31 2.36 -18.69
N ALA A 140 1.26 2.67 -17.93
CA ALA A 140 -0.02 3.09 -18.50
C ALA A 140 0.08 4.42 -19.27
N ILE A 141 0.90 5.36 -18.80
CA ILE A 141 1.05 6.69 -19.43
C ILE A 141 1.98 6.62 -20.65
N PHE A 142 3.07 5.87 -20.56
CA PHE A 142 4.17 5.91 -21.55
C PHE A 142 4.38 4.62 -22.33
N SER A 143 3.61 3.56 -22.03
CA SER A 143 3.73 2.24 -22.66
C SER A 143 5.11 1.58 -22.53
N HIS A 144 5.83 1.83 -21.44
CA HIS A 144 7.12 1.19 -21.13
C HIS A 144 6.96 -0.17 -20.42
N ASP A 145 7.97 -1.05 -20.52
CA ASP A 145 8.05 -2.30 -19.76
C ASP A 145 8.19 -2.04 -18.24
N PHE A 146 7.89 -3.05 -17.41
CA PHE A 146 7.83 -2.92 -15.95
C PHE A 146 9.09 -2.29 -15.31
N LEU A 147 10.29 -2.80 -15.66
CA LEU A 147 11.54 -2.30 -15.06
C LEU A 147 11.87 -0.88 -15.52
N GLN A 148 11.64 -0.58 -16.80
CA GLN A 148 11.86 0.75 -17.35
C GLN A 148 10.85 1.74 -16.75
N GLY A 149 9.57 1.39 -16.72
CA GLY A 149 8.52 2.18 -16.08
C GLY A 149 8.81 2.43 -14.60
N GLY A 150 9.25 1.42 -13.86
CA GLY A 150 9.63 1.56 -12.45
C GLY A 150 10.81 2.50 -12.24
N ARG A 151 11.85 2.41 -13.08
CA ARG A 151 13.02 3.30 -13.01
C ARG A 151 12.63 4.75 -13.31
N GLU A 152 11.88 4.99 -14.37
CA GLU A 152 11.47 6.35 -14.76
C GLU A 152 10.46 6.94 -13.76
N ALA A 153 9.51 6.15 -13.25
CA ALA A 153 8.61 6.55 -12.18
C ALA A 153 9.38 6.96 -10.93
N PHE A 154 10.35 6.15 -10.51
CA PHE A 154 11.21 6.46 -9.36
C PHE A 154 12.00 7.75 -9.59
N ASN A 155 12.63 7.92 -10.76
CA ASN A 155 13.38 9.13 -11.10
C ASN A 155 12.48 10.38 -11.12
N LEU A 156 11.24 10.26 -11.58
CA LEU A 156 10.27 11.34 -11.60
C LEU A 156 9.85 11.76 -10.19
N VAL A 157 9.57 10.78 -9.32
CA VAL A 157 9.23 11.02 -7.91
C VAL A 157 10.44 11.59 -7.15
N ALA A 158 11.64 11.04 -7.35
CA ALA A 158 12.85 11.47 -6.65
C ALA A 158 13.17 12.96 -6.90
N ARG A 159 12.97 13.44 -8.13
CA ARG A 159 13.14 14.86 -8.48
C ARG A 159 12.09 15.77 -7.86
N ASN A 160 10.95 15.23 -7.45
CA ASN A 160 9.81 15.98 -6.93
C ASN A 160 9.39 15.50 -5.52
N VAL A 161 10.32 14.92 -4.76
CA VAL A 161 10.01 14.20 -3.51
C VAL A 161 9.25 15.05 -2.51
N ALA A 162 9.62 16.32 -2.33
CA ALA A 162 8.96 17.22 -1.39
C ALA A 162 7.49 17.49 -1.76
N ARG A 163 7.16 17.52 -3.05
CA ARG A 163 5.78 17.70 -3.52
C ARG A 163 4.99 16.40 -3.41
N VAL A 164 5.60 15.27 -3.78
CA VAL A 164 4.96 13.94 -3.68
C VAL A 164 4.65 13.61 -2.23
N THR A 165 5.63 13.71 -1.33
CA THR A 165 5.44 13.43 0.10
C THR A 165 4.35 14.31 0.70
N ALA A 166 4.34 15.60 0.39
CA ALA A 166 3.31 16.51 0.89
C ALA A 166 1.89 16.05 0.52
N VAL A 167 1.68 15.71 -0.75
CA VAL A 167 0.39 15.22 -1.24
C VAL A 167 0.06 13.85 -0.66
N SER A 168 1.03 12.92 -0.65
CA SER A 168 0.84 11.56 -0.14
C SER A 168 0.42 11.55 1.34
N VAL A 169 0.98 12.43 2.17
CA VAL A 169 0.59 12.54 3.58
C VAL A 169 -0.89 12.95 3.71
N VAL A 170 -1.33 13.98 2.98
CA VAL A 170 -2.74 14.42 3.00
C VAL A 170 -3.67 13.31 2.50
N CYS A 171 -3.29 12.66 1.41
CA CYS A 171 -3.99 11.52 0.83
C CYS A 171 -4.14 10.35 1.83
N ASP A 172 -3.08 9.98 2.54
CA ASP A 172 -3.10 8.89 3.52
C ASP A 172 -4.07 9.18 4.68
N TYR A 173 -4.13 10.44 5.15
CA TYR A 173 -5.12 10.84 6.16
C TYR A 173 -6.56 10.74 5.64
N ILE A 174 -6.81 11.15 4.39
CA ILE A 174 -8.14 11.04 3.77
C ILE A 174 -8.55 9.58 3.65
N LEU A 175 -7.65 8.70 3.20
CA LEU A 175 -7.91 7.27 3.10
C LEU A 175 -8.22 6.64 4.47
N LEU A 176 -7.48 7.03 5.52
CA LEU A 176 -7.72 6.55 6.88
C LEU A 176 -9.13 6.91 7.37
N ILE A 177 -9.54 8.17 7.16
CA ILE A 177 -10.89 8.63 7.50
C ILE A 177 -11.94 7.85 6.71
N MET A 178 -11.70 7.61 5.42
CA MET A 178 -12.60 6.85 4.58
C MET A 178 -12.82 5.42 5.10
N VAL A 179 -11.76 4.72 5.52
CA VAL A 179 -11.89 3.39 6.15
C VAL A 179 -12.78 3.44 7.38
N GLY A 180 -12.57 4.43 8.24
CA GLY A 180 -13.38 4.62 9.44
C GLY A 180 -14.86 4.84 9.10
N VAL A 181 -15.15 5.75 8.18
CA VAL A 181 -16.53 6.08 7.78
C VAL A 181 -17.21 4.89 7.10
N VAL A 182 -16.56 4.21 6.16
CA VAL A 182 -17.13 3.05 5.47
C VAL A 182 -17.39 1.91 6.45
N THR A 183 -16.42 1.57 7.29
CA THR A 183 -16.58 0.48 8.26
C THR A 183 -17.66 0.80 9.30
N ALA A 184 -17.67 2.03 9.83
CA ALA A 184 -18.64 2.45 10.83
C ALA A 184 -20.07 2.53 10.25
N SER A 185 -20.23 3.09 9.05
CA SER A 185 -21.56 3.21 8.42
C SER A 185 -22.16 1.85 8.08
N VAL A 186 -21.39 0.94 7.48
CA VAL A 186 -21.87 -0.41 7.16
C VAL A 186 -22.21 -1.19 8.42
N THR A 187 -21.36 -1.12 9.45
CA THR A 187 -21.58 -1.84 10.71
C THR A 187 -22.78 -1.27 11.47
N ALA A 188 -22.93 0.05 11.54
CA ALA A 188 -24.06 0.70 12.22
C ALA A 188 -25.40 0.44 11.50
N LEU A 189 -25.40 0.52 10.16
CA LEU A 189 -26.59 0.23 9.37
C LEU A 189 -27.00 -1.24 9.54
N SER A 190 -26.05 -2.15 9.48
CA SER A 190 -26.29 -3.58 9.66
C SER A 190 -26.83 -3.90 11.05
N TYR A 191 -26.28 -3.25 12.08
CA TYR A 191 -26.79 -3.36 13.45
C TYR A 191 -28.24 -2.89 13.57
N ALA A 192 -28.56 -1.73 13.01
CA ALA A 192 -29.92 -1.17 13.05
C ALA A 192 -30.94 -2.08 12.34
N VAL A 193 -30.57 -2.63 11.18
CA VAL A 193 -31.42 -3.58 10.45
C VAL A 193 -31.62 -4.86 11.27
N LEU A 194 -30.56 -5.42 11.85
CA LEU A 194 -30.63 -6.67 12.60
C LEU A 194 -31.46 -6.53 13.88
N MET A 195 -31.34 -5.40 14.58
CA MET A 195 -32.15 -5.07 15.75
C MET A 195 -33.63 -4.84 15.42
N SER A 196 -33.96 -4.43 14.20
CA SER A 196 -35.35 -4.28 13.75
C SER A 196 -36.03 -5.59 13.38
N GLN A 197 -35.25 -6.64 13.08
CA GLN A 197 -35.74 -7.93 12.60
C GLN A 197 -35.75 -9.02 13.69
N LEU A 198 -34.86 -8.89 14.68
CA LEU A 198 -34.77 -9.78 15.82
C LEU A 198 -35.29 -9.02 17.03
N ASP A 199 -36.38 -9.50 17.65
CA ASP A 199 -37.10 -8.91 18.79
C ASP A 199 -36.25 -8.78 20.08
N GLY A 200 -35.10 -8.12 19.99
CA GLY A 200 -34.21 -7.83 21.11
C GLY A 200 -33.41 -9.00 21.65
N ASP A 201 -33.25 -10.11 20.93
CA ASP A 201 -32.35 -11.18 21.39
C ASP A 201 -30.88 -10.87 21.08
N TRP A 202 -30.23 -10.15 22.00
CA TRP A 202 -28.81 -9.75 21.92
C TRP A 202 -27.84 -10.93 21.79
N ALA A 203 -28.21 -12.14 22.24
CA ALA A 203 -27.33 -13.31 22.12
C ALA A 203 -27.20 -13.79 20.66
N SER A 204 -28.26 -13.60 19.86
CA SER A 204 -28.29 -13.98 18.44
C SER A 204 -27.65 -12.94 17.50
N VAL A 205 -27.52 -11.69 17.95
CA VAL A 205 -27.03 -10.54 17.16
C VAL A 205 -25.50 -10.48 17.11
N GLY A 206 -24.80 -10.91 18.16
CA GLY A 206 -23.35 -10.73 18.30
C GLY A 206 -22.52 -11.45 17.22
N ALA A 207 -22.84 -12.71 16.92
CA ALA A 207 -22.09 -13.50 15.92
C ALA A 207 -22.18 -12.94 14.48
N PRO A 208 -23.38 -12.59 13.94
CA PRO A 208 -23.49 -11.92 12.65
C PRO A 208 -22.73 -10.59 12.60
N MET A 209 -22.73 -9.81 13.70
CA MET A 209 -22.05 -8.51 13.74
C MET A 209 -20.53 -8.63 13.59
N VAL A 210 -19.91 -9.64 14.19
CA VAL A 210 -18.47 -9.89 14.03
C VAL A 210 -18.13 -10.25 12.58
N VAL A 211 -18.96 -11.07 11.93
CA VAL A 211 -18.77 -11.44 10.52
C VAL A 211 -18.92 -10.21 9.62
N ILE A 212 -19.94 -9.39 9.85
CA ILE A 212 -20.18 -8.16 9.08
C ILE A 212 -19.04 -7.16 9.27
N LEU A 213 -18.52 -7.02 10.49
CA LEU A 213 -17.34 -6.18 10.76
C LEU A 213 -16.11 -6.69 10.02
N GLY A 214 -15.88 -8.00 9.98
CA GLY A 214 -14.78 -8.61 9.23
C GLY A 214 -14.89 -8.32 7.72
N ILE A 215 -16.08 -8.47 7.14
CA ILE A 215 -16.33 -8.19 5.73
C ILE A 215 -16.18 -6.69 5.42
N SER A 216 -16.71 -5.81 6.27
CA SER A 216 -16.65 -4.36 6.05
C SER A 216 -15.20 -3.84 6.10
N LEU A 217 -14.39 -4.36 7.04
CA LEU A 217 -12.95 -4.07 7.10
C LEU A 217 -12.22 -4.55 5.84
N PHE A 218 -12.56 -5.75 5.34
CA PHE A 218 -11.96 -6.27 4.11
C PHE A 218 -12.30 -5.41 2.88
N VAL A 219 -13.57 -5.01 2.75
CA VAL A 219 -14.01 -4.11 1.67
C VAL A 219 -13.35 -2.74 1.78
N ALA A 220 -13.23 -2.20 2.98
CA ALA A 220 -12.52 -0.95 3.22
C ALA A 220 -11.03 -1.05 2.81
N TRP A 221 -10.38 -2.17 3.13
CA TRP A 221 -9.00 -2.43 2.71
C TRP A 221 -8.85 -2.47 1.17
N LEU A 222 -9.75 -3.17 0.47
CA LEU A 222 -9.77 -3.18 -0.99
C LEU A 222 -9.95 -1.78 -1.58
N THR A 223 -10.83 -0.97 -0.97
CA THR A 223 -11.10 0.40 -1.40
C THR A 223 -9.85 1.29 -1.24
N VAL A 224 -9.14 1.17 -0.12
CA VAL A 224 -7.87 1.86 0.11
C VAL A 224 -6.82 1.45 -0.89
N GLU A 225 -6.70 0.17 -1.21
CA GLU A 225 -5.72 -0.31 -2.18
C GLU A 225 -5.99 0.23 -3.59
N LEU A 226 -7.25 0.24 -4.02
CA LEU A 226 -7.70 0.82 -5.28
C LEU A 226 -7.41 2.32 -5.35
N LEU A 227 -7.80 3.08 -4.31
CA LEU A 227 -7.55 4.52 -4.25
C LEU A 227 -6.06 4.84 -4.15
N GLY A 228 -5.28 4.02 -3.44
CA GLY A 228 -3.83 4.11 -3.40
C GLY A 228 -3.18 4.06 -4.79
N MET A 229 -3.64 3.14 -5.63
CA MET A 229 -3.20 3.06 -7.02
C MET A 229 -3.67 4.27 -7.85
N ALA A 230 -4.92 4.71 -7.65
CA ALA A 230 -5.45 5.88 -8.34
C ALA A 230 -4.65 7.16 -8.04
N MET A 231 -4.38 7.40 -6.75
CA MET A 231 -3.58 8.56 -6.30
C MET A 231 -2.17 8.52 -6.86
N THR A 232 -1.50 7.36 -6.82
CA THR A 232 -0.16 7.17 -7.41
C THR A 232 -0.18 7.52 -8.90
N THR A 233 -1.21 7.08 -9.62
CA THR A 233 -1.35 7.36 -11.07
C THR A 233 -1.55 8.85 -11.34
N VAL A 234 -2.46 9.51 -10.60
CA VAL A 234 -2.69 10.96 -10.75
C VAL A 234 -1.43 11.76 -10.42
N GLN A 235 -0.69 11.37 -9.38
CA GLN A 235 0.57 12.01 -9.02
C GLN A 235 1.61 11.88 -10.13
N ILE A 236 1.79 10.68 -10.69
CA ILE A 236 2.74 10.46 -11.80
C ILE A 236 2.29 11.20 -13.06
N ALA A 237 1.00 11.17 -13.39
CA ALA A 237 0.44 11.91 -14.52
C ALA A 237 0.66 13.42 -14.37
N TYR A 238 0.44 13.97 -13.18
CA TYR A 238 0.71 15.37 -12.89
C TYR A 238 2.19 15.72 -13.02
N LEU A 239 3.09 14.92 -12.46
CA LEU A 239 4.53 15.19 -12.56
C LEU A 239 5.00 15.11 -14.02
N ALA A 240 4.50 14.13 -14.78
CA ALA A 240 4.74 14.01 -16.21
C ALA A 240 4.24 15.25 -16.98
N ASP A 241 3.01 15.69 -16.72
CA ASP A 241 2.41 16.87 -17.36
C ASP A 241 3.23 18.14 -17.08
N MET A 242 3.69 18.30 -15.84
CA MET A 242 4.51 19.42 -15.41
C MET A 242 5.90 19.47 -16.06
N GLU A 243 6.50 18.31 -16.35
CA GLU A 243 7.82 18.20 -17.00
C GLU A 243 7.76 18.25 -18.53
N MET A 244 6.71 17.68 -19.13
CA MET A 244 6.59 17.56 -20.59
C MET A 244 5.98 18.79 -21.24
N PHE A 245 5.04 19.47 -20.59
CA PHE A 245 4.26 20.55 -21.20
C PHE A 245 4.58 21.92 -20.60
N ARG A 246 4.56 22.93 -21.47
CA ARG A 246 4.67 24.34 -21.08
C ARG A 246 3.44 24.75 -20.28
N PRO A 247 3.51 25.74 -19.38
CA PRO A 247 2.39 26.10 -18.49
C PRO A 247 1.04 26.39 -19.16
N GLY A 248 1.01 26.74 -20.45
CA GLY A 248 -0.22 26.97 -21.22
C GLY A 248 -0.83 25.74 -21.87
N ASP A 249 -0.07 24.66 -22.04
CA ASP A 249 -0.46 23.45 -22.77
C ASP A 249 -0.67 22.24 -21.83
N ARG A 250 -0.74 22.49 -20.52
CA ARG A 250 -0.87 21.44 -19.50
C ARG A 250 -2.30 20.94 -19.40
N PHE A 251 -2.44 19.63 -19.20
CA PHE A 251 -3.72 18.97 -19.03
C PHE A 251 -4.27 19.07 -17.60
N VAL A 252 -3.44 19.43 -16.63
CA VAL A 252 -3.86 19.61 -15.23
C VAL A 252 -4.99 20.64 -15.10
N SER A 253 -6.07 20.27 -14.40
CA SER A 253 -7.13 21.21 -14.06
C SER A 253 -6.64 22.26 -13.06
N LYS A 254 -7.28 23.44 -13.07
CA LYS A 254 -6.91 24.53 -12.14
C LYS A 254 -7.08 24.10 -10.68
N ASP A 255 -8.15 23.38 -10.37
CA ASP A 255 -8.44 22.90 -9.02
C ASP A 255 -7.41 21.88 -8.53
N LEU A 256 -7.05 20.91 -9.38
CA LEU A 256 -6.04 19.90 -9.02
C LEU A 256 -4.68 20.56 -8.83
N LYS A 257 -4.30 21.49 -9.71
CA LYS A 257 -3.05 22.24 -9.57
C LYS A 257 -3.01 23.03 -8.25
N GLN A 258 -4.10 23.72 -7.94
CA GLN A 258 -4.23 24.46 -6.68
C GLN A 258 -4.08 23.54 -5.47
N TYR A 259 -4.79 22.41 -5.45
CA TYR A 259 -4.68 21.41 -4.38
C TYR A 259 -3.24 20.92 -4.18
N MET A 260 -2.53 20.61 -5.27
CA MET A 260 -1.14 20.13 -5.19
C MET A 260 -0.17 21.20 -4.70
N ASP A 261 -0.37 22.46 -5.10
CA ASP A 261 0.44 23.59 -4.64
C ASP A 261 0.17 23.91 -3.17
N ASP A 262 -1.09 23.85 -2.72
CA ASP A 262 -1.49 24.08 -1.33
C ASP A 262 -0.94 22.97 -0.39
N ALA A 263 -1.05 21.70 -0.80
CA ALA A 263 -0.48 20.59 -0.05
C ALA A 263 1.04 20.74 0.11
N HIS A 264 1.74 21.10 -0.97
CA HIS A 264 3.19 21.31 -0.94
C HIS A 264 3.58 22.46 0.00
N ARG A 265 2.86 23.59 -0.05
CA ARG A 265 3.08 24.73 0.85
C ARG A 265 2.90 24.34 2.31
N PHE A 266 1.80 23.65 2.63
CA PHE A 266 1.51 23.19 3.99
C PHE A 266 2.61 22.30 4.57
N HIS A 267 3.17 21.39 3.74
CA HIS A 267 4.27 20.54 4.17
C HIS A 267 5.57 21.32 4.42
N LEU A 268 5.88 22.32 3.59
CA LEU A 268 7.03 23.20 3.81
C LEU A 268 6.89 24.04 5.08
N GLU A 269 5.68 24.48 5.41
CA GLU A 269 5.41 25.23 6.65
C GLU A 269 5.52 24.33 7.88
N SER A 270 5.00 23.10 7.80
CA SER A 270 5.08 22.11 8.88
C SER A 270 6.52 21.70 9.20
N THR A 271 7.32 21.40 8.16
CA THR A 271 8.74 21.02 8.31
C THR A 271 9.59 22.16 8.86
N LYS A 272 9.31 23.42 8.49
CA LYS A 272 9.95 24.60 9.09
C LYS A 272 9.59 24.78 10.56
N GLY A 273 8.32 24.54 10.92
CA GLY A 273 7.85 24.60 12.30
C GLY A 273 8.51 23.55 13.19
N GLU A 274 8.66 22.31 12.70
CA GLU A 274 9.37 21.24 13.40
C GLU A 274 10.85 21.58 13.62
N ALA A 275 11.55 22.05 12.57
CA ALA A 275 12.96 22.44 12.67
C ALA A 275 13.18 23.57 13.70
N SER A 276 12.31 24.58 13.70
CA SER A 276 12.38 25.68 14.68
C SER A 276 12.14 25.22 16.12
N ASN A 277 11.24 24.25 16.33
CA ASN A 277 10.98 23.69 17.65
C ASN A 277 12.15 22.85 18.15
N ASP A 278 12.80 22.08 17.28
CA ASP A 278 13.96 21.24 17.61
C ASP A 278 15.20 22.09 17.93
N GLU A 279 15.40 23.21 17.22
CA GLU A 279 16.45 24.19 17.57
C GLU A 279 16.19 24.87 18.92
N THR A 280 14.92 25.19 19.23
CA THR A 280 14.55 25.82 20.52
C THR A 280 14.69 24.85 21.69
N GLN A 281 14.32 23.57 21.51
CA GLN A 281 14.53 22.53 22.52
C GLN A 281 16.00 22.12 22.67
N GLY A 282 16.75 22.08 21.57
CA GLY A 282 18.19 21.85 21.57
C GLY A 282 18.98 22.97 22.26
N PHE A 283 18.52 24.22 22.16
CA PHE A 283 19.08 25.36 22.90
C PHE A 283 18.71 25.28 24.40
N ALA A 284 17.45 25.02 24.73
CA ALA A 284 17.00 24.89 26.12
C ALA A 284 17.67 23.72 26.89
N SER A 285 18.04 22.64 26.19
CA SER A 285 18.74 21.49 26.77
C SER A 285 20.24 21.74 26.99
N ARG A 286 20.83 22.75 26.32
CA ARG A 286 22.25 23.08 26.42
C ARG A 286 22.57 24.00 27.61
N ASP A 287 21.56 24.68 28.13
CA ASP A 287 21.67 25.65 29.24
C ASP A 287 21.28 25.09 30.62
N GLN A 288 21.03 23.78 30.75
CA GLN A 288 20.84 23.15 32.07
C GLN A 288 22.20 22.74 32.68
N PRO A 289 22.67 23.37 33.78
CA PRO A 289 23.85 22.90 34.50
C PRO A 289 23.56 21.56 35.20
N THR A 290 24.38 20.56 34.91
CA THR A 290 24.34 19.23 35.52
C THR A 290 24.64 19.30 37.02
N TYR A 291 23.61 19.45 37.87
CA TYR A 291 23.74 19.17 39.29
C TYR A 291 23.48 17.69 39.54
N GLN A 292 24.52 16.87 39.43
CA GLN A 292 24.53 15.53 40.03
C GLN A 292 24.80 15.68 41.53
N SER A 293 23.72 15.61 42.31
CA SER A 293 23.76 15.47 43.76
C SER A 293 24.32 14.10 44.13
N ALA A 294 25.55 14.08 44.65
CA ALA A 294 26.06 12.99 45.46
C ALA A 294 25.32 13.01 46.81
N ALA A 295 24.38 12.09 47.00
CA ALA A 295 23.82 11.79 48.31
C ALA A 295 23.45 10.31 48.33
N ASP A 296 24.43 9.47 48.65
CA ASP A 296 24.24 8.16 49.27
C ASP A 296 25.53 7.85 50.05
N VAL A 297 25.64 8.51 51.20
CA VAL A 297 26.44 8.08 52.35
C VAL A 297 25.44 7.88 53.49
N TYR A 298 25.55 6.70 54.11
CA TYR A 298 24.73 6.06 55.16
C TYR A 298 23.65 5.10 54.66
#